data_AF-A0A923XA14-F1
#
_entry.id   AF-A0A923XA14-F1
#
_cell.length_a   1.000
_cell.length_b   1.000
_cell.length_c   1.000
_cell.angle_alpha   90.00
_cell.angle_beta   90.00
_cell.angle_gamma   90.00
#
_symmetry.space_group_name_H-M   'P 1'
#
loop_
_entity.id
_entity.type
_entity.pdbx_description
1 polymer ?
#
loop_
_entity_poly.entity_id
_entity_poly.type
_entity_poly.pdbx_seq_one_letter_code
_entity_poly.pdbx_strand_id
1 'polypeptide(L)'
;MALSEKVDAFLEISFPNHDSAPYRDLSLNFKKVMEDSPLEPTDRLMNVAAIARSLHWKELENFAAAELKELGTGDAEIQECFESAAIMGMLNTYYKFKGFLNAEVLPDYARAGLRMNSLSKPLNGKERFEMMAMTVSVVNGCPTCVSSHEKALTDIGVSRDKIHDLARLASVLKGLSCLH
;
A
#
# COMPACT_ATOMS: atom_id res chain seq x y z
N MET A 1 -19.41 -12.88 -7.73
CA MET A 1 -18.54 -13.45 -6.68
C MET A 1 -18.17 -12.31 -5.76
N ALA A 2 -18.39 -12.48 -4.45
CA ALA A 2 -18.02 -11.48 -3.46
C ALA A 2 -16.48 -11.33 -3.42
N LEU A 3 -15.97 -10.14 -3.08
CA LEU A 3 -14.52 -9.89 -3.04
C LEU A 3 -13.77 -10.90 -2.15
N SER A 4 -14.38 -11.33 -1.04
CA SER A 4 -13.84 -12.35 -0.15
C SER A 4 -13.65 -13.71 -0.84
N GLU A 5 -14.65 -14.18 -1.60
CA GLU A 5 -14.57 -15.43 -2.38
C GLU A 5 -13.45 -15.37 -3.44
N LYS A 6 -13.20 -14.18 -4.00
CA LYS A 6 -12.11 -13.98 -4.97
C LYS A 6 -10.74 -13.99 -4.32
N VAL A 7 -10.63 -13.42 -3.12
CA VAL A 7 -9.41 -13.47 -2.31
C VAL A 7 -9.09 -14.93 -1.93
N ASP A 8 -10.11 -15.73 -1.62
CA ASP A 8 -9.95 -17.16 -1.35
C ASP A 8 -9.37 -17.90 -2.56
N ALA A 9 -9.98 -17.71 -3.73
CA ALA A 9 -9.49 -18.31 -4.97
C ALA A 9 -8.06 -17.85 -5.30
N PHE A 10 -7.75 -16.56 -5.10
CA PHE A 10 -6.39 -16.04 -5.29
C PHE A 10 -5.37 -16.71 -4.36
N LEU A 11 -5.70 -16.88 -3.09
CA LEU A 11 -4.83 -17.52 -2.11
C LEU A 11 -4.58 -18.99 -2.45
N GLU A 12 -5.63 -19.74 -2.84
CA GLU A 12 -5.50 -21.14 -3.26
C GLU A 12 -4.60 -21.31 -4.49
N ILE A 13 -4.70 -20.40 -5.45
CA ILE A 13 -3.87 -20.40 -6.67
C ILE A 13 -2.43 -20.01 -6.36
N SER A 14 -2.23 -18.98 -5.52
CA SER A 14 -0.90 -18.41 -5.24
C SER A 14 -0.09 -19.26 -4.26
N PHE A 15 -0.75 -20.01 -3.37
CA PHE A 15 -0.10 -20.81 -2.33
C PHE A 15 -0.61 -22.25 -2.32
N PRO A 16 -0.42 -23.00 -3.42
CA PRO A 16 -0.90 -24.37 -3.51
C PRO A 16 -0.26 -25.23 -2.41
N ASN A 17 -1.07 -26.04 -1.74
CA ASN A 17 -0.65 -26.97 -0.68
C ASN A 17 -0.03 -26.32 0.58
N HIS A 18 -0.17 -25.00 0.78
CA HIS A 18 0.20 -24.38 2.04
C HIS A 18 -0.85 -24.66 3.12
N ASP A 19 -0.44 -25.32 4.20
CA ASP A 19 -1.30 -25.57 5.37
C ASP A 19 -0.52 -25.43 6.70
N SER A 20 0.55 -24.64 6.69
CA SER A 20 1.28 -24.32 7.91
C SER A 20 0.47 -23.36 8.79
N ALA A 21 0.69 -23.40 10.11
CA ALA A 21 0.03 -22.47 11.02
C ALA A 21 0.31 -20.99 10.66
N PRO A 22 1.56 -20.59 10.33
CA PRO A 22 1.83 -19.22 9.88
C PRO A 22 1.09 -18.82 8.60
N TYR A 23 0.97 -19.74 7.62
CA TYR A 23 0.19 -19.46 6.42
C TYR A 23 -1.29 -19.25 6.73
N ARG A 24 -1.87 -20.09 7.60
CA ARG A 24 -3.27 -19.94 8.03
C ARG A 24 -3.48 -18.59 8.71
N ASP A 25 -2.58 -18.15 9.59
CA ASP A 25 -2.67 -16.84 10.22
C ASP A 25 -2.63 -15.70 9.19
N LEU A 26 -1.68 -15.73 8.25
CA LEU A 26 -1.53 -14.70 7.23
C LEU A 26 -2.73 -14.66 6.26
N SER A 27 -3.15 -15.83 5.75
CA SER A 27 -4.27 -15.94 4.82
C SER A 27 -5.60 -15.51 5.45
N LEU A 28 -5.89 -15.96 6.69
CA LEU A 28 -7.10 -15.55 7.41
C LEU A 28 -7.11 -14.04 7.71
N ASN A 29 -5.96 -13.46 8.06
CA ASN A 29 -5.86 -12.02 8.25
C ASN A 29 -6.07 -11.25 6.94
N PHE A 30 -5.56 -11.75 5.81
CA PHE A 30 -5.78 -11.11 4.51
C PHE A 30 -7.25 -11.13 4.10
N LYS A 31 -7.90 -12.29 4.23
CA LYS A 31 -9.35 -12.43 4.02
C LYS A 31 -10.12 -11.44 4.89
N LYS A 32 -9.80 -11.37 6.19
CA LYS A 32 -10.48 -10.48 7.13
C LYS A 32 -10.38 -9.01 6.72
N VAL A 33 -9.19 -8.49 6.37
CA VAL A 33 -9.06 -7.07 5.96
C VAL A 33 -9.72 -6.79 4.59
N MET A 34 -9.87 -7.82 3.75
CA MET A 34 -10.58 -7.71 2.47
C MET A 34 -12.10 -7.91 2.57
N GLU A 35 -12.61 -8.32 3.73
CA GLU A 35 -14.03 -8.51 4.00
C GLU A 35 -14.57 -7.47 4.99
N ASP A 36 -14.03 -7.44 6.21
CA ASP A 36 -14.44 -6.59 7.34
C ASP A 36 -13.49 -5.40 7.48
N SER A 37 -13.81 -4.31 6.79
CA SER A 37 -12.98 -3.10 6.72
C SER A 37 -13.82 -1.82 6.68
N PRO A 38 -13.35 -0.73 7.31
CA PRO A 38 -13.93 0.60 7.16
C PRO A 38 -13.59 1.27 5.81
N LEU A 39 -12.74 0.64 4.98
CA LEU A 39 -12.37 1.12 3.65
C LEU A 39 -13.33 0.56 2.59
N GLU A 40 -13.63 1.37 1.58
CA GLU A 40 -14.39 0.92 0.43
C GLU A 40 -13.63 -0.20 -0.33
N PRO A 41 -14.32 -1.14 -1.01
CA PRO A 41 -13.68 -2.17 -1.82
C PRO A 41 -12.63 -1.63 -2.80
N THR A 42 -12.93 -0.52 -3.48
CA THR A 42 -12.00 0.14 -4.41
C THR A 42 -10.75 0.64 -3.71
N ASP A 43 -10.89 1.30 -2.55
CA ASP A 43 -9.75 1.84 -1.81
C ASP A 43 -8.84 0.72 -1.30
N ARG A 44 -9.42 -0.40 -0.83
CA ARG A 44 -8.66 -1.60 -0.45
C ARG A 44 -7.84 -2.13 -1.63
N LEU A 45 -8.47 -2.34 -2.78
CA LEU A 45 -7.81 -2.89 -3.96
C LEU A 45 -6.76 -1.95 -4.57
N MET A 46 -6.96 -0.63 -4.53
CA MET A 46 -5.94 0.35 -4.93
C MET A 46 -4.69 0.26 -4.04
N ASN A 47 -4.89 0.11 -2.72
CA ASN A 47 -3.79 -0.11 -1.79
C ASN A 47 -3.12 -1.48 -2.02
N VAL A 48 -3.89 -2.55 -2.27
CA VAL A 48 -3.33 -3.86 -2.66
C VAL A 48 -2.45 -3.73 -3.91
N ALA A 49 -2.91 -3.02 -4.95
CA ALA A 49 -2.14 -2.82 -6.19
C ALA A 49 -0.82 -2.07 -5.93
N ALA A 50 -0.84 -1.00 -5.14
CA ALA A 50 0.34 -0.23 -4.77
C ALA A 50 1.33 -1.07 -3.93
N ILE A 51 0.83 -1.79 -2.92
CA ILE A 51 1.63 -2.67 -2.06
C ILE A 51 2.25 -3.80 -2.89
N ALA A 52 1.46 -4.47 -3.73
CA ALA A 52 1.92 -5.55 -4.60
C ALA A 52 3.09 -5.12 -5.49
N ARG A 53 2.97 -3.91 -6.09
CA ARG A 53 4.06 -3.31 -6.90
C ARG A 53 5.31 -3.04 -6.06
N SER A 54 5.16 -2.51 -4.85
CA SER A 54 6.29 -2.26 -3.95
C SER A 54 6.97 -3.55 -3.46
N LEU A 55 6.23 -4.66 -3.41
CA LEU A 55 6.71 -5.98 -3.02
C LEU A 55 7.21 -6.81 -4.21
N HIS A 56 7.07 -6.32 -5.44
CA HIS A 56 7.35 -7.06 -6.68
C HIS A 56 6.52 -8.35 -6.83
N TRP A 57 5.30 -8.37 -6.31
CA TRP A 57 4.40 -9.53 -6.35
C TRP A 57 3.45 -9.44 -7.55
N LYS A 58 3.83 -10.05 -8.67
CA LYS A 58 3.16 -9.84 -9.96
C LYS A 58 1.75 -10.43 -10.02
N GLU A 59 1.55 -11.58 -9.42
CA GLU A 59 0.26 -12.27 -9.34
C GLU A 59 -0.76 -11.41 -8.58
N LEU A 60 -0.35 -10.79 -7.47
CA LEU A 60 -1.19 -9.90 -6.69
C LEU A 60 -1.49 -8.58 -7.43
N GLU A 61 -0.53 -8.04 -8.19
CA GLU A 61 -0.80 -6.90 -9.08
C GLU A 61 -1.89 -7.22 -10.10
N ASN A 62 -1.80 -8.39 -10.74
CA ASN A 62 -2.75 -8.82 -11.75
C ASN A 62 -4.14 -9.02 -11.14
N PHE A 63 -4.21 -9.66 -9.96
CA PHE A 63 -5.45 -9.81 -9.19
C PHE A 63 -6.08 -8.45 -8.90
N ALA A 64 -5.35 -7.54 -8.25
CA ALA A 64 -5.89 -6.24 -7.87
C ALA A 64 -6.35 -5.42 -9.08
N ALA A 65 -5.60 -5.45 -10.19
CA ALA A 65 -5.99 -4.77 -11.42
C ALA A 65 -7.27 -5.35 -12.05
N ALA A 66 -7.43 -6.67 -12.08
CA ALA A 66 -8.64 -7.31 -12.61
C ALA A 66 -9.87 -6.91 -11.77
N GLU A 67 -9.74 -6.96 -10.45
CA GLU A 67 -10.82 -6.59 -9.53
C GLU A 67 -11.19 -5.11 -9.60
N LEU A 68 -10.20 -4.22 -9.72
CA LEU A 68 -10.47 -2.79 -9.92
C LEU A 68 -11.22 -2.52 -11.23
N LYS A 69 -10.89 -3.23 -12.31
CA LYS A 69 -11.61 -3.12 -13.60
C LYS A 69 -13.05 -3.59 -13.47
N GLU A 70 -13.31 -4.69 -12.76
CA GLU A 70 -14.67 -5.16 -12.49
C GLU A 70 -15.50 -4.15 -11.68
N LEU A 71 -14.86 -3.39 -10.79
CA LEU A 71 -15.47 -2.28 -10.05
C LEU A 71 -15.59 -0.98 -10.88
N GLY A 72 -15.21 -0.98 -12.16
CA GLY A 72 -15.32 0.16 -13.06
C GLY A 72 -14.21 1.20 -12.92
N THR A 73 -13.10 0.86 -12.27
CA THR A 73 -11.91 1.74 -12.19
C THR A 73 -11.20 1.77 -13.54
N GLY A 74 -10.84 2.95 -14.04
CA GLY A 74 -10.20 3.12 -15.33
C GLY A 74 -8.73 2.66 -15.36
N ASP A 75 -8.23 2.33 -16.55
CA ASP A 75 -6.84 1.87 -16.72
C ASP A 75 -5.81 2.90 -16.20
N ALA A 76 -6.07 4.20 -16.38
CA ALA A 76 -5.19 5.26 -15.89
C ALA A 76 -5.18 5.38 -14.35
N GLU A 77 -6.32 5.16 -13.70
CA GLU A 77 -6.45 5.15 -12.24
C GLU A 77 -5.70 3.95 -11.63
N ILE A 78 -5.82 2.77 -12.25
CA ILE A 78 -5.07 1.56 -11.87
C ILE A 78 -3.58 1.78 -12.09
N GLN A 79 -3.19 2.37 -13.21
CA GLN A 79 -1.78 2.68 -13.50
C GLN A 79 -1.18 3.62 -12.46
N GLU A 80 -1.92 4.65 -12.01
CA GLU A 80 -1.45 5.53 -10.94
C GLU A 80 -1.25 4.78 -9.61
N CYS A 81 -2.04 3.74 -9.30
CA CYS A 81 -1.82 2.91 -8.12
C CYS A 81 -0.42 2.29 -8.13
N PHE A 82 0.02 1.79 -9.28
CA PHE A 82 1.36 1.26 -9.45
C PHE A 82 2.44 2.34 -9.44
N GLU A 83 2.18 3.50 -10.03
CA GLU A 83 3.12 4.63 -10.06
C GLU A 83 3.29 5.27 -8.68
N SER A 84 2.28 5.19 -7.81
CA SER A 84 2.37 5.59 -6.41
C SER A 84 3.50 4.84 -5.69
N ALA A 85 3.64 3.54 -5.94
CA ALA A 85 4.72 2.74 -5.40
C ALA A 85 6.09 3.16 -5.95
N ALA A 86 6.17 3.56 -7.23
CA ALA A 86 7.40 4.02 -7.86
C ALA A 86 7.89 5.36 -7.26
N ILE A 87 6.99 6.35 -7.15
CA ILE A 87 7.37 7.64 -6.54
C ILE A 87 7.71 7.47 -5.06
N MET A 88 6.96 6.64 -4.33
CA MET A 88 7.29 6.32 -2.94
C MET A 88 8.60 5.55 -2.80
N GLY A 89 8.97 4.69 -3.75
CA GLY A 89 10.29 4.05 -3.77
C GLY A 89 11.43 5.08 -3.74
N MET A 90 11.31 6.15 -4.54
CA MET A 90 12.27 7.27 -4.50
C MET A 90 12.23 8.01 -3.16
N LEU A 91 11.04 8.42 -2.71
CA LEU A 91 10.90 9.26 -1.52
C LEU A 91 11.25 8.51 -0.23
N ASN A 92 10.73 7.30 -0.06
CA ASN A 92 11.01 6.47 1.10
C ASN A 92 12.50 6.17 1.22
N THR A 93 13.19 5.88 0.11
CA THR A 93 14.64 5.64 0.13
C THR A 93 15.41 6.87 0.60
N TYR A 94 15.11 8.04 0.03
CA TYR A 94 15.81 9.27 0.40
C TYR A 94 15.50 9.76 1.83
N TYR A 95 14.22 9.77 2.22
CA TYR A 95 13.84 10.25 3.55
C TYR A 95 14.19 9.26 4.67
N LYS A 96 14.26 7.96 4.37
CA LYS A 96 14.82 6.96 5.29
C LYS A 96 16.31 7.19 5.52
N PHE A 97 17.08 7.46 4.47
CA PHE A 97 18.48 7.88 4.62
C PHE A 97 18.60 9.05 5.59
N LYS A 98 17.81 10.13 5.40
CA LYS A 98 17.85 11.27 6.33
C LYS A 98 17.44 10.88 7.75
N GLY A 99 16.48 9.97 7.91
CA GLY A 99 16.07 9.46 9.22
C GLY A 99 17.13 8.61 9.94
N PHE A 100 18.13 8.08 9.23
CA PHE A 100 19.27 7.35 9.81
C PHE A 100 20.41 8.26 10.24
N LEU A 101 20.39 9.53 9.86
CA LEU A 101 21.40 10.50 10.25
C LEU A 101 21.08 11.11 11.62
N ASN A 102 22.13 11.45 12.35
CA ASN A 102 22.01 12.23 13.57
C ASN A 102 21.47 13.63 13.28
N ALA A 103 20.68 14.18 14.20
CA ALA A 103 20.03 15.48 13.99
C ALA A 103 21.05 16.62 13.80
N GLU A 104 22.24 16.49 14.38
CA GLU A 104 23.31 17.48 14.33
C GLU A 104 23.95 17.62 12.94
N VAL A 105 23.96 16.55 12.13
CA VAL A 105 24.56 16.56 10.78
C VAL A 105 23.55 16.90 9.69
N LEU A 106 22.24 16.83 9.97
CA LEU A 106 21.19 17.15 9.00
C LEU A 106 21.33 18.54 8.37
N PRO A 107 21.70 19.61 9.11
CA PRO A 107 21.90 20.95 8.53
C PRO A 107 23.03 21.02 7.50
N ASP A 108 23.98 20.09 7.52
CA ASP A 108 25.12 20.07 6.60
C ASP A 108 24.75 19.53 5.21
N TYR A 109 23.62 18.82 5.11
CA TYR A 109 23.13 18.28 3.84
C TYR A 109 22.29 19.32 3.09
N ALA A 110 22.53 19.41 1.78
CA ALA A 110 21.67 20.19 0.89
C ALA A 110 20.23 19.66 0.89
N ARG A 111 19.30 20.52 0.46
CA ARG A 111 17.90 20.12 0.17
C ARG A 111 17.89 18.97 -0.84
N ALA A 112 16.87 18.12 -0.76
CA ALA A 112 16.77 16.88 -1.54
C ALA A 112 16.99 17.05 -3.06
N GLY A 113 16.50 18.16 -3.64
CA GLY A 113 16.61 18.39 -5.08
C GLY A 113 15.80 17.41 -5.94
N LEU A 114 14.87 16.65 -5.33
CA LEU A 114 14.04 15.67 -6.01
C LEU A 114 12.74 16.29 -6.52
N ARG A 115 12.39 16.03 -7.78
CA ARG A 115 11.11 16.45 -8.36
C ARG A 115 9.97 15.57 -7.84
N MET A 116 8.86 16.20 -7.47
CA MET A 116 7.69 15.54 -6.87
C MET A 116 6.36 16.05 -7.48
N ASN A 117 6.37 16.45 -8.75
CA ASN A 117 5.21 17.09 -9.38
C ASN A 117 3.96 16.19 -9.39
N SER A 118 4.15 14.87 -9.45
CA SER A 118 3.07 13.88 -9.40
C SER A 118 2.24 13.95 -8.12
N LEU A 119 2.80 14.42 -7.00
CA LEU A 119 2.10 14.51 -5.72
C LEU A 119 1.09 15.68 -5.67
N SER A 120 1.20 16.65 -6.59
CA SER A 120 0.44 17.90 -6.50
C SER A 120 -1.04 17.76 -6.90
N LYS A 121 -1.32 16.90 -7.89
CA LYS A 121 -2.66 16.68 -8.42
C LYS A 121 -2.80 15.23 -8.89
N PRO A 122 -2.85 14.27 -7.96
CA PRO A 122 -3.03 12.86 -8.29
C PRO A 122 -4.40 12.63 -8.94
N LEU A 123 -4.43 11.72 -9.91
CA LEU A 123 -5.60 11.35 -10.71
C LEU A 123 -6.71 10.74 -9.84
N ASN A 124 -6.35 9.82 -8.94
CA ASN A 124 -7.26 9.18 -7.98
C ASN A 124 -7.71 10.13 -6.86
N GLY A 125 -7.26 11.38 -6.86
CA GLY A 125 -7.53 12.34 -5.80
C GLY A 125 -6.60 12.21 -4.61
N LYS A 126 -6.55 13.29 -3.80
CA LYS A 126 -5.59 13.41 -2.71
C LYS A 126 -5.75 12.32 -1.65
N GLU A 127 -6.97 12.03 -1.22
CA GLU A 127 -7.24 11.04 -0.17
C GLU A 127 -6.68 9.65 -0.54
N ARG A 128 -7.06 9.12 -1.70
CA ARG A 128 -6.60 7.80 -2.18
C ARG A 128 -5.09 7.76 -2.40
N PHE A 129 -4.52 8.83 -2.95
CA PHE A 129 -3.07 8.92 -3.12
C PHE A 129 -2.34 8.84 -1.78
N GLU A 130 -2.78 9.60 -0.77
CA GLU A 130 -2.18 9.59 0.56
C GLU A 130 -2.35 8.21 1.24
N MET A 131 -3.46 7.50 1.02
CA MET A 131 -3.64 6.12 1.52
C MET A 131 -2.61 5.17 0.90
N MET A 132 -2.46 5.17 -0.44
CA MET A 132 -1.48 4.33 -1.14
C MET A 132 -0.05 4.69 -0.75
N ALA A 133 0.26 5.98 -0.63
CA ALA A 133 1.58 6.44 -0.22
C ALA A 133 1.90 6.03 1.22
N MET A 134 0.91 6.07 2.12
CA MET A 134 1.03 5.60 3.49
C MET A 134 1.30 4.10 3.55
N THR A 135 0.52 3.27 2.86
CA THR A 135 0.69 1.81 2.89
C THR A 135 2.03 1.38 2.30
N VAL A 136 2.45 1.97 1.17
CA VAL A 136 3.78 1.72 0.60
C VAL A 136 4.89 2.18 1.56
N SER A 137 4.71 3.31 2.24
CA SER A 137 5.69 3.80 3.23
C SER A 137 5.81 2.89 4.47
N VAL A 138 4.71 2.25 4.87
CA VAL A 138 4.70 1.20 5.91
C VAL A 138 5.49 -0.01 5.45
N VAL A 139 5.21 -0.53 4.24
CA VAL A 139 5.93 -1.67 3.63
C VAL A 139 7.42 -1.38 3.51
N ASN A 140 7.77 -0.19 3.05
CA ASN A 140 9.15 0.23 2.87
C ASN A 140 9.84 0.62 4.18
N GLY A 141 9.11 0.79 5.29
CA GLY A 141 9.69 1.16 6.59
C GLY A 141 10.35 2.55 6.57
N CYS A 142 9.64 3.59 6.11
CA CYS A 142 10.09 4.99 6.22
C CYS A 142 9.30 5.73 7.31
N PRO A 143 9.82 5.87 8.56
CA PRO A 143 9.07 6.51 9.65
C PRO A 143 8.61 7.93 9.33
N THR A 144 9.50 8.76 8.78
CA THR A 144 9.20 10.14 8.38
C THR A 144 8.06 10.22 7.36
N CYS A 145 8.05 9.30 6.40
CA CYS A 145 7.03 9.25 5.36
C CYS A 145 5.69 8.79 5.94
N VAL A 146 5.70 7.74 6.77
CA VAL A 146 4.49 7.26 7.47
C VAL A 146 3.85 8.37 8.31
N SER A 147 4.65 9.09 9.12
CA SER A 147 4.14 10.21 9.91
C SER A 147 3.59 11.34 9.04
N SER A 148 4.24 11.65 7.91
CA SER A 148 3.79 12.69 6.99
C SER A 148 2.45 12.33 6.33
N HIS A 149 2.29 11.09 5.84
CA HIS A 149 1.06 10.65 5.18
C HIS A 149 -0.08 10.45 6.18
N GLU A 150 0.19 9.94 7.40
CA GLU A 150 -0.82 9.88 8.48
C GLU A 150 -1.34 11.27 8.83
N LYS A 151 -0.45 12.25 8.96
CA LYS A 151 -0.85 13.64 9.18
C LYS A 151 -1.69 14.19 8.02
N ALA A 152 -1.27 13.96 6.78
CA ALA A 152 -2.01 14.43 5.61
C ALA A 152 -3.43 13.82 5.52
N LEU A 153 -3.58 12.54 5.86
CA LEU A 153 -4.85 11.82 5.92
C LEU A 153 -5.76 12.36 7.02
N THR A 154 -5.22 12.56 8.23
CA THR A 154 -6.00 13.11 9.35
C THR A 154 -6.42 14.56 9.11
N ASP A 155 -5.57 15.38 8.50
CA ASP A 155 -5.87 16.78 8.16
C ASP A 155 -7.03 16.90 7.15
N ILE A 156 -7.27 15.87 6.31
CA ILE A 156 -8.41 15.83 5.36
C ILE A 156 -9.60 15.02 5.90
N GLY A 157 -9.58 14.59 7.16
CA GLY A 157 -10.71 13.96 7.84
C GLY A 157 -10.79 12.44 7.74
N VAL A 158 -9.76 11.75 7.27
CA VAL A 158 -9.72 10.28 7.30
C VAL A 158 -9.63 9.79 8.75
N SER A 159 -10.50 8.85 9.12
CA SER A 159 -10.56 8.32 10.48
C SER A 159 -9.32 7.49 10.83
N ARG A 160 -8.98 7.46 12.12
CA ARG A 160 -7.88 6.62 12.63
C ARG A 160 -8.14 5.13 12.40
N ASP A 161 -9.41 4.70 12.36
CA ASP A 161 -9.78 3.32 12.07
C ASP A 161 -9.41 2.93 10.63
N LYS A 162 -9.66 3.81 9.65
CA LYS A 162 -9.21 3.61 8.26
C LYS A 162 -7.68 3.55 8.18
N ILE A 163 -6.99 4.46 8.86
CA ILE A 163 -5.51 4.51 8.89
C ILE A 163 -4.93 3.23 9.53
N HIS A 164 -5.54 2.76 10.61
CA HIS A 164 -5.15 1.51 11.26
C HIS A 164 -5.33 0.32 10.32
N ASP A 165 -6.45 0.26 9.58
CA ASP A 165 -6.72 -0.83 8.66
C ASP A 165 -5.77 -0.84 7.44
N LEU A 166 -5.37 0.34 6.94
CA LEU A 166 -4.31 0.47 5.94
C LEU A 166 -2.98 -0.13 6.43
N ALA A 167 -2.59 0.15 7.68
CA ALA A 167 -1.39 -0.43 8.27
C ALA A 167 -1.49 -1.95 8.43
N ARG A 168 -2.67 -2.47 8.79
CA ARG A 168 -2.94 -3.92 8.87
C ARG A 168 -2.79 -4.57 7.49
N LEU A 169 -3.41 -4.00 6.45
CA LEU A 169 -3.32 -4.49 5.07
C LEU A 169 -1.87 -4.55 4.59
N ALA A 170 -1.12 -3.46 4.75
CA ALA A 170 0.31 -3.39 4.43
C ALA A 170 1.13 -4.47 5.14
N SER A 171 0.87 -4.67 6.43
CA SER A 171 1.61 -5.64 7.26
C SER A 171 1.32 -7.08 6.86
N VAL A 172 0.05 -7.41 6.61
CA VAL A 172 -0.37 -8.76 6.20
C VAL A 172 0.19 -9.12 4.83
N LEU A 173 0.10 -8.20 3.86
CA LEU A 173 0.66 -8.43 2.52
C LEU A 173 2.17 -8.56 2.55
N LYS A 174 2.87 -7.80 3.41
CA LYS A 174 4.32 -7.96 3.61
C LYS A 174 4.67 -9.33 4.19
N GLY A 175 3.85 -9.86 5.09
CA GLY A 175 4.03 -11.21 5.64
C GLY A 175 3.79 -12.30 4.59
N LEU A 176 2.68 -12.20 3.84
CA LEU A 176 2.39 -13.13 2.73
C LEU A 176 3.47 -13.09 1.65
N SER A 177 4.04 -11.91 1.38
CA SER A 177 5.14 -11.79 0.41
C SER A 177 6.46 -12.39 0.89
N CYS A 178 6.51 -13.03 2.05
CA CYS A 178 7.65 -13.88 2.43
C CYS A 178 7.44 -15.35 2.04
N LEU A 179 6.27 -15.68 1.50
CA LEU A 179 5.87 -17.03 1.09
C LEU A 179 5.62 -17.16 -0.43
N HIS A 180 5.55 -16.05 -1.17
CA HIS A 180 5.19 -16.01 -2.59
C HIS A 180 6.37 -16.26 -3.54
#